data_AF-A0A8S4QVA8-F1
#
_entry.id   AF-A0A8S4QVA8-F1
#
_cell.length_a   1.000
_cell.length_b   1.000
_cell.length_c   1.000
_cell.angle_alpha   90.00
_cell.angle_beta   90.00
_cell.angle_gamma   90.00
#
_symmetry.space_group_name_H-M   'P 1'
#
loop_
_entity.id
_entity.type
_entity.pdbx_description
1 polymer ?
#
loop_
_entity_poly.entity_id
_entity_poly.type
_entity_poly.pdbx_seq_one_letter_code
_entity_poly.pdbx_strand_id
1 'polypeptide(L)' 'GYRYSWKIAEAQKNLLRTHTTAVSARMLYRLAQQKEFTAQKYFSIDKVFRNESLDATHLAEFHQVEGVAAARG' A
#
# COMPACT_ATOMS: atom_id res chain seq x y z
N GLY A 1 13.15 -15.55 4.43
CA GLY A 1 11.81 -15.67 3.83
C GLY A 1 10.90 -16.50 4.73
N TYR A 2 9.61 -16.59 4.41
CA TYR A 2 8.57 -17.14 5.28
C TYR A 2 8.38 -18.68 5.23
N ARG A 3 9.22 -19.43 4.50
CA ARG A 3 9.22 -20.92 4.45
C ARG A 3 7.86 -21.59 4.12
N TYR A 4 7.01 -20.97 3.31
CA TYR A 4 5.79 -21.57 2.77
C TYR A 4 5.80 -21.56 1.24
N SER A 5 5.01 -22.45 0.62
CA SER A 5 4.81 -22.46 -0.82
C SER A 5 3.92 -21.29 -1.23
N TRP A 6 4.53 -20.25 -1.80
CA TRP A 6 3.79 -19.11 -2.32
C TRP A 6 2.91 -19.51 -3.51
N LYS A 7 1.66 -19.06 -3.52
CA LYS A 7 0.67 -19.39 -4.55
C LYS A 7 0.33 -18.13 -5.35
N ILE A 8 0.68 -18.10 -6.63
CA ILE A 8 0.34 -17.00 -7.55
C ILE A 8 -1.17 -16.73 -7.60
N ALA A 9 -1.97 -17.80 -7.57
CA ALA A 9 -3.42 -17.71 -7.58
C ALA A 9 -3.99 -16.94 -6.37
N GLU A 10 -3.27 -16.91 -5.23
CA GLU A 10 -3.66 -16.10 -4.07
C GLU A 10 -3.41 -14.62 -4.32
N ALA A 11 -2.26 -14.28 -4.90
CA ALA A 11 -1.86 -12.89 -5.17
C ALA A 11 -2.67 -12.23 -6.30
N GLN A 12 -3.28 -13.01 -7.18
CA GLN A 12 -4.11 -12.52 -8.29
C GLN A 12 -5.56 -12.25 -7.90
N LYS A 13 -5.98 -12.54 -6.67
CA LYS A 13 -7.32 -12.20 -6.20
C LYS A 13 -7.47 -10.70 -6.06
N ASN A 14 -8.44 -10.14 -6.77
CA ASN A 14 -8.79 -8.73 -6.62
C ASN A 14 -9.53 -8.50 -5.31
N LEU A 15 -9.25 -7.35 -4.69
CA LEU A 15 -9.91 -6.86 -3.49
C LEU A 15 -10.02 -5.33 -3.53
N LEU A 16 -10.96 -4.78 -2.77
CA LEU A 16 -10.99 -3.34 -2.51
C LEU A 16 -9.80 -2.98 -1.62
N ARG A 17 -9.05 -1.94 -1.99
CA ARG A 17 -7.84 -1.56 -1.27
C ARG A 17 -8.10 -1.33 0.23
N THR A 18 -7.34 -2.01 1.06
CA THR A 18 -7.48 -1.96 2.52
C THR A 18 -6.68 -0.83 3.17
N HIS A 19 -5.63 -0.38 2.49
CA HIS A 19 -4.71 0.68 2.92
C HIS A 19 -4.13 1.42 1.70
N THR A 20 -3.72 2.68 1.89
CA THR A 20 -2.98 3.45 0.88
C THR A 20 -1.55 2.97 0.70
N THR A 21 -1.03 2.12 1.59
CA THR A 21 0.32 1.53 1.50
C THR A 21 0.56 0.75 0.22
N ALA A 22 -0.48 0.13 -0.37
CA ALA A 22 -0.37 -0.51 -1.69
C ALA A 22 0.00 0.50 -2.80
N VAL A 23 -0.43 1.76 -2.67
CA VAL A 23 -0.05 2.85 -3.58
C VAL A 23 1.42 3.23 -3.36
N SER A 24 1.86 3.33 -2.11
CA SER A 24 3.27 3.59 -1.78
C SER A 24 4.19 2.50 -2.32
N ALA A 25 3.81 1.22 -2.18
CA ALA A 25 4.55 0.10 -2.76
C ALA A 25 4.68 0.22 -4.28
N ARG A 26 3.61 0.63 -4.98
CA ARG A 26 3.63 0.90 -6.41
C ARG A 26 4.54 2.07 -6.78
N MET A 27 4.55 3.14 -5.98
CA MET A 27 5.41 4.30 -6.22
C MET A 27 6.90 3.97 -5.97
N LEU A 28 7.20 3.22 -4.92
CA LEU A 28 8.55 2.73 -4.63
C LEU A 28 9.04 1.77 -5.71
N TYR A 29 8.19 0.88 -6.22
CA TYR A 29 8.53 0.03 -7.36
C TYR A 29 8.93 0.87 -8.57
N ARG A 30 8.14 1.89 -8.93
CA ARG A 30 8.45 2.82 -10.02
C ARG A 30 9.76 3.58 -9.80
N LEU A 31 10.01 4.03 -8.58
CA LEU A 31 11.28 4.68 -8.21
C LEU A 31 12.46 3.74 -8.40
N ALA A 32 12.31 2.47 -8.02
CA ALA A 32 13.35 1.45 -8.19
C ALA A 32 13.63 1.07 -9.66
N GLN A 33 12.71 1.36 -10.59
CA GLN A 33 12.92 1.15 -12.03
C GLN A 33 13.68 2.31 -12.71
N GLN A 34 13.97 3.40 -11.99
CA GLN A 34 14.74 4.51 -12.56
C GLN A 34 16.20 4.11 -12.78
N LYS A 35 16.83 4.63 -13.86
CA LYS A 35 18.25 4.38 -14.16
C LYS A 35 19.16 4.80 -13.00
N GLU A 36 18.82 5.90 -12.36
CA GLU A 36 19.53 6.43 -11.20
C GLU A 36 18.54 6.71 -10.08
N PHE A 37 18.91 6.32 -8.86
CA PHE A 37 18.10 6.62 -7.69
C PHE A 37 18.17 8.12 -7.36
N THR A 38 17.01 8.75 -7.27
CA THR A 38 16.84 10.09 -6.71
C THR A 38 16.01 10.00 -5.43
N ALA A 39 16.39 10.73 -4.39
CA ALA A 39 15.62 10.78 -3.15
C ALA A 39 14.24 11.41 -3.39
N GLN A 40 13.20 10.84 -2.80
CA GLN A 40 11.82 11.25 -3.05
C GLN A 40 11.01 11.30 -1.77
N LYS A 41 10.01 12.18 -1.74
CA LYS A 41 8.98 12.26 -0.69
C LYS A 41 7.61 12.20 -1.38
N TYR A 42 6.80 11.21 -1.03
CA TYR A 42 5.45 11.05 -1.55
C TYR A 42 4.43 11.17 -0.41
N PHE A 43 3.23 11.63 -0.75
CA PHE A 43 2.08 11.59 0.16
C PHE A 43 0.82 11.17 -0.62
N SER A 44 -0.16 10.62 0.10
CA SER A 44 -1.47 10.30 -0.42
C SER A 44 -2.54 10.46 0.65
N ILE A 45 -3.72 10.89 0.22
CA ILE A 45 -4.94 10.93 1.03
C ILE A 45 -6.01 10.30 0.16
N ASP A 46 -6.49 9.12 0.54
CA ASP A 46 -7.45 8.40 -0.30
C ASP A 46 -8.32 7.45 0.52
N LYS A 47 -9.49 7.11 -0.03
CA LYS A 47 -10.47 6.23 0.62
C LYS A 47 -10.00 4.77 0.61
N VAL A 48 -10.11 4.08 1.74
CA VAL A 48 -9.80 2.65 1.90
C VAL A 48 -11.01 1.90 2.46
N PHE A 49 -11.04 0.58 2.29
CA PHE A 49 -12.16 -0.28 2.66
C PHE A 49 -11.70 -1.37 3.62
N ARG A 50 -12.42 -1.56 4.72
CA ARG A 50 -12.14 -2.65 5.67
C ARG A 50 -13.41 -3.40 5.99
N ASN A 51 -13.35 -4.72 5.82
CA ASN A 51 -14.43 -5.62 6.18
C ASN A 51 -14.30 -6.01 7.66
N GLU A 52 -14.42 -5.02 8.53
CA GLU A 52 -14.44 -5.14 9.99
C GLU A 52 -15.88 -4.90 10.48
N SER A 53 -16.21 -5.41 11.67
CA SER A 53 -17.54 -5.20 12.26
C SER A 53 -17.80 -3.69 12.41
N LEU A 54 -18.87 -3.20 11.79
CA LEU A 54 -19.30 -1.82 11.94
C LEU A 54 -19.68 -1.57 13.41
N ASP A 55 -19.07 -0.55 14.00
CA ASP A 55 -19.49 0.00 15.28
C ASP A 55 -19.54 1.53 15.19
N ALA A 56 -19.90 2.20 16.29
CA ALA A 56 -20.02 3.65 16.32
C ALA A 56 -18.71 4.41 15.97
N THR A 57 -17.57 3.72 15.99
CA THR A 57 -16.23 4.27 15.73
C THR A 57 -15.57 3.74 14.45
N HIS A 58 -16.08 2.64 13.87
CA HIS A 58 -15.48 1.96 12.73
C HIS A 58 -16.43 1.93 11.53
N LEU A 59 -16.13 2.78 10.54
CA LEU A 59 -16.79 2.74 9.25
C LEU A 59 -16.14 1.70 8.34
N ALA A 60 -16.94 1.04 7.49
CA ALA A 60 -16.44 0.10 6.48
C ALA A 60 -15.54 0.76 5.42
N GLU A 61 -15.59 2.10 5.32
CA GLU A 61 -14.69 2.90 4.50
C GLU A 61 -14.32 4.21 5.20
N PHE A 62 -13.08 4.65 5.01
CA PHE A 62 -12.58 5.92 5.55
C PHE A 62 -11.39 6.42 4.74
N HIS A 63 -10.97 7.68 4.96
CA HIS A 63 -9.80 8.24 4.29
C HIS A 63 -8.53 7.93 5.08
N GLN A 64 -7.57 7.27 4.45
CA GLN A 64 -6.24 7.05 5.02
C GLN A 64 -5.26 8.09 4.46
N VAL A 65 -4.52 8.74 5.36
CA VAL A 65 -3.40 9.64 5.04
C VAL A 65 -2.10 8.87 5.20
N GLU A 66 -1.22 8.91 4.19
CA GLU A 66 0.09 8.27 4.26
C GLU A 66 1.17 9.14 3.60
N GLY A 67 2.34 9.18 4.21
CA GLY A 67 3.56 9.80 3.66
C GLY A 67 4.73 8.81 3.69
N VAL A 68 5.55 8.82 2.64
CA VAL A 68 6.76 7.99 2.54
C VAL A 68 7.94 8.83 2.04
N ALA A 69 9.09 8.68 2.69
CA ALA A 69 10.35 9.28 2.28
C ALA A 69 11.35 8.18 1.93
N ALA A 70 11.98 8.28 0.77
CA ALA A 70 13.04 7.38 0.31
C ALA A 70 14.31 8.21 0.05
N ALA A 71 15.39 7.86 0.75
CA ALA A 71 16.69 8.52 0.63
C ALA A 71 17.82 7.47 0.67
N ARG A 72 19.03 7.88 0.26
CA ARG A 72 20.23 7.07 0.49
C ARG A 72 20.58 7.13 1.98
N GLY A 73 20.91 5.97 2.56
CA GLY A 73 21.46 5.86 3.90
C GLY A 73 22.92 6.28 3.96
#